data_AF-A0A971WS84-F1
#
_entry.id   AF-A0A971WS84-F1
#
_cell.length_a   1.000
_cell.length_b   1.000
_cell.length_c   1.000
_cell.angle_alpha   90.00
_cell.angle_beta   90.00
_cell.angle_gamma   90.00
#
_symmetry.space_group_name_H-M   'P 1'
#
loop_
_entity.id
_entity.type
_entity.pdbx_description
1 polymer ?
#
loop_
_entity_poly.entity_id
_entity_poly.type
_entity_poly.pdbx_seq_one_letter_code
_entity_poly.pdbx_strand_id
1 'polypeptide(L)'
;MVYTNGDLVTVEAADIDKEHANFAIVEYHVYLPNHLQAFIANNYAPIEIDGLKGGLLVSGSYSNIKIRDVEGDLRVESHFGQVELANVNGDVALLSSFGSGVISNVTGSLRLRPSFDNYVITNVLGDLDADMQNSQLYLNDVSGKSEIKAQFGQIRCEGLANETRIETEFADVYLNLKDVKEGYSISITQDDGSIKTSLPIKKEPSGSDSDKYGYKHNDGKYPVDIQTLFATVNLSISK
;
A
#
# COMPACT_ATOMS: atom_id res chain seq x y z
N MET A 1 -29.34 -19.96 2.14
CA MET A 1 -29.36 -20.93 3.25
C MET A 1 -28.22 -20.60 4.19
N VAL A 2 -28.45 -20.72 5.51
CA VAL A 2 -27.41 -20.48 6.53
C VAL A 2 -27.10 -21.81 7.19
N TYR A 3 -25.82 -22.20 7.18
CA TYR A 3 -25.35 -23.42 7.81
C TYR A 3 -24.30 -23.09 8.85
N THR A 4 -24.26 -23.88 9.92
CA THR A 4 -23.26 -23.76 10.98
C THR A 4 -22.51 -25.08 11.12
N ASN A 5 -21.18 -25.02 11.21
CA ASN A 5 -20.33 -26.17 11.49
C ASN A 5 -19.24 -25.76 12.49
N GLY A 6 -19.51 -25.97 13.78
CA GLY A 6 -18.70 -25.39 14.86
C GLY A 6 -18.78 -23.87 14.84
N ASP A 7 -17.62 -23.21 14.79
CA ASP A 7 -17.51 -21.74 14.77
C ASP A 7 -17.66 -21.13 13.36
N LEU A 8 -17.83 -21.96 12.32
CA LEU A 8 -18.02 -21.50 10.94
C LEU A 8 -19.50 -21.28 10.64
N VAL A 9 -19.86 -20.05 10.25
CA VAL A 9 -21.18 -19.71 9.69
C VAL A 9 -21.02 -19.54 8.17
N THR A 10 -21.70 -20.38 7.39
CA THR A 10 -21.73 -20.29 5.92
C THR A 10 -23.08 -19.74 5.49
N VAL A 11 -23.07 -18.68 4.69
CA VAL A 11 -24.27 -18.09 4.08
C VAL A 11 -24.19 -18.27 2.57
N GLU A 12 -25.09 -19.09 2.02
CA GLU A 12 -25.20 -19.37 0.59
C GLU A 12 -26.51 -18.84 0.02
N ALA A 13 -26.58 -18.59 -1.29
CA ALA A 13 -27.85 -18.29 -1.94
C ALA A 13 -28.80 -19.49 -1.82
N ALA A 14 -30.07 -19.23 -1.54
CA ALA A 14 -31.09 -20.26 -1.73
C ALA A 14 -31.12 -20.66 -3.22
N ASP A 15 -31.41 -21.92 -3.51
CA ASP A 15 -31.42 -22.49 -4.86
C ASP A 15 -32.13 -21.53 -5.83
N ILE A 16 -31.36 -20.90 -6.70
CA ILE A 16 -31.88 -20.03 -7.76
C ILE A 16 -32.38 -20.98 -8.85
N ASP A 17 -33.64 -20.88 -9.22
CA ASP A 17 -34.20 -21.68 -10.32
C ASP A 17 -33.42 -21.41 -11.62
N LYS A 18 -32.52 -22.35 -11.95
CA LYS A 18 -31.56 -22.23 -13.05
C LYS A 18 -32.23 -22.34 -14.42
N GLU A 19 -33.50 -22.74 -14.51
CA GLU A 19 -34.22 -22.83 -15.79
C GLU A 19 -34.69 -21.47 -16.32
N HIS A 20 -34.90 -20.47 -15.46
CA HIS A 20 -35.53 -19.19 -15.86
C HIS A 20 -34.75 -17.92 -15.49
N ALA A 21 -33.67 -18.01 -14.71
CA ALA A 21 -32.87 -16.87 -14.30
C ALA A 21 -31.44 -16.91 -14.90
N ASN A 22 -31.10 -15.92 -15.74
CA ASN A 22 -29.74 -15.76 -16.29
C ASN A 22 -28.74 -15.23 -15.25
N PHE A 23 -29.21 -14.54 -14.21
CA PHE A 23 -28.45 -14.09 -13.05
C PHE A 23 -29.41 -13.78 -11.88
N ALA A 24 -28.94 -13.93 -10.64
CA ALA A 24 -29.64 -13.44 -9.46
C ALA A 24 -28.65 -12.63 -8.60
N ILE A 25 -29.10 -11.47 -8.15
CA ILE A 25 -28.36 -10.64 -7.20
C ILE A 25 -28.95 -10.93 -5.83
N VAL A 26 -28.11 -11.34 -4.89
CA VAL A 26 -28.51 -11.58 -3.50
C VAL A 26 -27.64 -10.71 -2.61
N GLU A 27 -28.30 -9.91 -1.77
CA GLU A 27 -27.65 -9.04 -0.79
C GLU A 27 -27.75 -9.70 0.59
N TYR A 28 -26.63 -9.79 1.30
CA TYR A 28 -26.58 -10.34 2.65
C TYR A 28 -26.18 -9.26 3.65
N HIS A 29 -26.97 -9.15 4.72
CA HIS A 29 -26.64 -8.37 5.90
C HIS A 29 -26.35 -9.34 7.03
N VAL A 30 -25.07 -9.48 7.39
CA VAL A 30 -24.61 -10.44 8.41
C VAL A 30 -24.09 -9.66 9.62
N TYR A 31 -24.69 -9.90 10.80
CA TYR A 31 -24.26 -9.29 12.05
C TYR A 31 -23.44 -10.30 12.86
N LEU A 32 -22.20 -9.92 13.19
CA LEU A 32 -21.26 -10.75 13.94
C LEU A 32 -20.90 -10.05 15.27
N PRO A 33 -20.63 -10.79 16.35
CA PRO A 33 -19.93 -10.23 17.50
C PRO A 33 -18.57 -9.66 17.06
N ASN A 34 -18.31 -8.40 17.40
CA ASN A 34 -17.17 -7.66 16.84
C ASN A 34 -15.78 -8.21 17.21
N HIS A 35 -15.64 -8.96 18.29
CA HIS A 35 -14.35 -9.51 18.75
C HIS A 35 -13.94 -10.80 18.03
N LEU A 36 -14.80 -11.35 17.18
CA LEU A 36 -14.49 -12.56 16.42
C LEU A 36 -13.55 -12.26 15.27
N GLN A 37 -12.74 -13.26 14.93
CA GLN A 37 -12.06 -13.29 13.64
C GLN A 37 -13.06 -13.64 12.55
N ALA A 38 -12.92 -13.00 11.38
CA ALA A 38 -13.79 -13.24 10.24
C ALA A 38 -13.00 -13.56 8.97
N PHE A 39 -13.54 -14.48 8.18
CA PHE A 39 -13.10 -14.75 6.82
C PHE A 39 -14.26 -14.50 5.87
N ILE A 40 -14.07 -13.58 4.91
CA ILE A 40 -15.08 -13.21 3.92
C ILE A 40 -14.49 -13.42 2.54
N ALA A 41 -15.17 -14.23 1.73
CA ALA A 41 -14.81 -14.46 0.34
C ALA A 41 -16.00 -14.15 -0.56
N ASN A 42 -15.79 -13.34 -1.59
CA ASN A 42 -16.81 -13.06 -2.60
C ASN A 42 -16.19 -13.01 -3.98
N ASN A 43 -16.96 -13.39 -4.99
CA ASN A 43 -16.63 -13.16 -6.37
C ASN A 43 -17.83 -12.44 -6.99
N TYR A 44 -17.59 -11.31 -7.66
CA TYR A 44 -18.56 -10.57 -8.47
C TYR A 44 -19.52 -9.60 -7.76
N ALA A 45 -19.51 -9.51 -6.43
CA ALA A 45 -20.31 -8.53 -5.69
C ALA A 45 -19.49 -7.73 -4.68
N PRO A 46 -19.91 -6.49 -4.32
CA PRO A 46 -19.22 -5.69 -3.34
C PRO A 46 -19.12 -6.39 -1.98
N ILE A 47 -18.04 -6.10 -1.25
CA ILE A 47 -17.84 -6.51 0.14
C ILE A 47 -17.73 -5.22 0.96
N GLU A 48 -18.65 -5.02 1.90
CA GLU A 48 -18.62 -3.90 2.84
C GLU A 48 -18.54 -4.42 4.27
N ILE A 49 -17.53 -3.98 5.02
CA ILE A 49 -17.27 -4.40 6.40
C ILE A 49 -17.02 -3.16 7.24
N ASP A 50 -17.66 -3.12 8.42
CA ASP A 50 -17.61 -1.99 9.34
C ASP A 50 -17.55 -2.51 10.79
N GLY A 51 -16.59 -2.03 11.58
CA GLY A 51 -16.60 -2.17 13.04
C GLY A 51 -16.21 -3.57 13.57
N LEU A 52 -15.08 -4.12 13.14
CA LEU A 52 -14.55 -5.40 13.64
C LEU A 52 -13.36 -5.20 14.57
N LYS A 53 -13.39 -5.79 15.76
CA LYS A 53 -12.28 -5.78 16.71
C LYS A 53 -11.32 -6.96 16.53
N GLY A 54 -11.82 -8.10 16.05
CA GLY A 54 -10.99 -9.25 15.72
C GLY A 54 -10.24 -9.07 14.39
N GLY A 55 -9.35 -10.02 14.08
CA GLY A 55 -8.65 -10.05 12.80
C GLY A 55 -9.57 -10.39 11.64
N LEU A 56 -9.23 -9.89 10.45
CA LEU A 56 -10.06 -10.01 9.25
C LEU A 56 -9.25 -10.49 8.05
N LEU A 57 -9.75 -11.53 7.39
CA LEU A 57 -9.26 -11.98 6.10
C LEU A 57 -10.35 -11.81 5.04
N VAL A 58 -10.05 -11.06 3.98
CA VAL A 58 -10.97 -10.82 2.86
C VAL A 58 -10.33 -11.27 1.55
N SER A 59 -11.10 -12.03 0.76
CA SER A 59 -10.73 -12.41 -0.60
C SER A 59 -11.83 -11.97 -1.57
N GLY A 60 -11.51 -11.10 -2.52
CA GLY A 60 -12.46 -10.61 -3.53
C GLY A 60 -11.93 -10.74 -4.94
N SER A 61 -12.69 -11.36 -5.85
CA SER A 61 -12.42 -11.26 -7.28
C SER A 61 -13.57 -10.58 -8.00
N TYR A 62 -13.30 -9.62 -8.88
CA TYR A 62 -14.35 -8.83 -9.56
C TYR A 62 -15.28 -8.12 -8.56
N SER A 63 -14.73 -7.70 -7.41
CA SER A 63 -15.45 -7.18 -6.27
C SER A 63 -14.83 -5.89 -5.77
N ASN A 64 -15.66 -4.87 -5.49
CA ASN A 64 -15.20 -3.71 -4.73
C ASN A 64 -15.21 -4.05 -3.24
N ILE A 65 -14.10 -3.80 -2.55
CA ILE A 65 -13.90 -4.11 -1.14
C ILE A 65 -13.81 -2.79 -0.38
N LYS A 66 -14.71 -2.55 0.56
CA LYS A 66 -14.70 -1.40 1.47
C LYS A 66 -14.68 -1.89 2.91
N ILE A 67 -13.62 -1.58 3.63
CA ILE A 67 -13.40 -2.04 5.01
C ILE A 67 -13.07 -0.83 5.87
N ARG A 68 -13.84 -0.65 6.95
CA ARG A 68 -13.69 0.47 7.88
C ARG A 68 -13.67 0.00 9.33
N ASP A 69 -12.93 0.72 10.15
CA ASP A 69 -12.93 0.60 11.61
C ASP A 69 -12.61 -0.83 12.10
N VAL A 70 -11.39 -1.28 11.78
CA VAL A 70 -10.88 -2.60 12.17
C VAL A 70 -9.83 -2.45 13.28
N GLU A 71 -10.03 -3.03 14.47
CA GLU A 71 -9.03 -2.96 15.55
C GLU A 71 -7.94 -4.04 15.43
N GLY A 72 -8.24 -5.19 14.82
CA GLY A 72 -7.31 -6.29 14.62
C GLY A 72 -6.52 -6.19 13.31
N ASP A 73 -5.72 -7.23 13.04
CA ASP A 73 -4.95 -7.32 11.79
C ASP A 73 -5.87 -7.59 10.60
N LEU A 74 -5.53 -6.98 9.46
CA LEU A 74 -6.29 -7.07 8.23
C LEU A 74 -5.44 -7.66 7.11
N ARG A 75 -5.93 -8.73 6.50
CA ARG A 75 -5.38 -9.29 5.27
C ARG A 75 -6.43 -9.22 4.16
N VAL A 76 -6.06 -8.64 3.02
CA VAL A 76 -6.92 -8.50 1.85
C VAL A 76 -6.23 -9.04 0.62
N GLU A 77 -6.93 -9.88 -0.13
CA GLU A 77 -6.57 -10.35 -1.46
C GLU A 77 -7.63 -9.87 -2.44
N SER A 78 -7.23 -9.05 -3.42
CA SER A 78 -8.14 -8.46 -4.40
C SER A 78 -7.66 -8.71 -5.82
N HIS A 79 -8.58 -9.08 -6.70
CA HIS A 79 -8.30 -9.25 -8.13
C HIS A 79 -9.42 -8.61 -8.95
N PHE A 80 -9.09 -7.68 -9.83
CA PHE A 80 -10.06 -6.92 -10.63
C PHE A 80 -11.12 -6.17 -9.80
N GLY A 81 -10.70 -5.28 -8.91
CA GLY A 81 -11.63 -4.52 -8.07
C GLY A 81 -11.00 -3.33 -7.37
N GLN A 82 -11.86 -2.44 -6.85
CA GLN A 82 -11.40 -1.33 -6.01
C GLN A 82 -11.27 -1.76 -4.55
N VAL A 83 -10.24 -1.29 -3.85
CA VAL A 83 -10.03 -1.54 -2.42
C VAL A 83 -9.98 -0.22 -1.65
N GLU A 84 -10.91 -0.03 -0.72
CA GLU A 84 -10.95 1.12 0.20
C GLU A 84 -10.78 0.61 1.63
N LEU A 85 -9.66 0.94 2.26
CA LEU A 85 -9.37 0.61 3.67
C LEU A 85 -9.29 1.90 4.48
N ALA A 86 -10.01 1.99 5.58
CA ALA A 86 -9.93 3.14 6.48
C ALA A 86 -9.93 2.73 7.96
N ASN A 87 -9.11 3.41 8.76
CA ASN A 87 -9.06 3.28 10.22
C ASN A 87 -8.79 1.82 10.66
N VAL A 88 -7.60 1.32 10.34
CA VAL A 88 -7.16 -0.01 10.76
C VAL A 88 -6.13 0.15 11.86
N ASN A 89 -6.40 -0.37 13.07
CA ASN A 89 -5.50 -0.24 14.20
C ASN A 89 -4.45 -1.36 14.29
N GLY A 90 -4.68 -2.50 13.62
CA GLY A 90 -3.70 -3.58 13.47
C GLY A 90 -2.82 -3.42 12.23
N ASP A 91 -2.05 -4.47 11.94
CA ASP A 91 -1.23 -4.55 10.73
C ASP A 91 -2.10 -4.84 9.49
N VAL A 92 -1.72 -4.29 8.35
CA VAL A 92 -2.41 -4.50 7.06
C VAL A 92 -1.49 -5.22 6.09
N ALA A 93 -1.97 -6.31 5.49
CA ALA A 93 -1.35 -6.98 4.36
C ALA A 93 -2.31 -6.99 3.16
N LEU A 94 -1.98 -6.26 2.09
CA LEU A 94 -2.77 -6.18 0.88
C LEU A 94 -1.99 -6.75 -0.32
N LEU A 95 -2.55 -7.79 -0.92
CA LEU A 95 -2.16 -8.30 -2.23
C LEU A 95 -3.26 -7.93 -3.21
N SER A 96 -2.90 -7.22 -4.28
CA SER A 96 -3.89 -6.84 -5.30
C SER A 96 -3.35 -6.98 -6.72
N SER A 97 -4.27 -7.11 -7.66
CA SER A 97 -3.94 -6.96 -9.06
C SER A 97 -5.10 -6.45 -9.92
N PHE A 98 -4.75 -5.69 -10.96
CA PHE A 98 -5.69 -5.13 -11.95
C PHE A 98 -6.83 -4.29 -11.35
N GLY A 99 -6.51 -3.47 -10.37
CA GLY A 99 -7.44 -2.66 -9.59
C GLY A 99 -6.88 -1.30 -9.20
N SER A 100 -7.47 -0.73 -8.18
CA SER A 100 -7.02 0.53 -7.58
C SER A 100 -7.55 0.66 -6.17
N GLY A 101 -7.02 1.60 -5.40
CA GLY A 101 -7.52 1.76 -4.05
C GLY A 101 -7.05 2.97 -3.28
N VAL A 102 -7.70 3.15 -2.14
CA VAL A 102 -7.36 4.15 -1.14
C VAL A 102 -7.15 3.43 0.19
N ILE A 103 -6.04 3.70 0.84
CA ILE A 103 -5.73 3.19 2.18
C ILE A 103 -5.48 4.39 3.07
N SER A 104 -6.22 4.50 4.17
CA SER A 104 -6.13 5.64 5.08
C SER A 104 -6.11 5.22 6.54
N ASN A 105 -5.28 5.90 7.33
CA ASN A 105 -5.21 5.74 8.78
C ASN A 105 -4.93 4.29 9.21
N VAL A 106 -3.73 3.82 8.94
CA VAL A 106 -3.24 2.52 9.43
C VAL A 106 -2.34 2.78 10.63
N THR A 107 -2.72 2.31 11.81
CA THR A 107 -1.91 2.46 13.02
C THR A 107 -0.76 1.46 13.07
N GLY A 108 -1.01 0.23 12.62
CA GLY A 108 0.03 -0.79 12.46
C GLY A 108 0.90 -0.57 11.23
N SER A 109 1.63 -1.60 10.85
CA SER A 109 2.45 -1.63 9.64
C SER A 109 1.61 -1.98 8.42
N LEU A 110 2.00 -1.47 7.25
CA LEU A 110 1.37 -1.76 5.98
C LEU A 110 2.33 -2.52 5.06
N ARG A 111 1.97 -3.76 4.70
CA ARG A 111 2.58 -4.51 3.61
C ARG A 111 1.69 -4.45 2.37
N LEU A 112 2.21 -3.91 1.28
CA LEU A 112 1.48 -3.73 0.02
C LEU A 112 2.20 -4.45 -1.13
N ARG A 113 1.47 -5.26 -1.89
CA ARG A 113 1.95 -5.98 -3.07
C ARG A 113 0.99 -5.76 -4.26
N PRO A 114 1.03 -4.58 -4.92
CA PRO A 114 0.17 -4.29 -6.06
C PRO A 114 0.81 -4.74 -7.39
N SER A 115 -0.02 -5.19 -8.32
CA SER A 115 0.39 -5.56 -9.68
C SER A 115 -0.62 -5.04 -10.70
N PHE A 116 -0.20 -4.13 -11.58
CA PHE A 116 -1.12 -3.40 -12.47
C PHE A 116 -2.19 -2.59 -11.70
N ASP A 117 -1.82 -2.00 -10.55
CA ASP A 117 -2.73 -1.22 -9.70
C ASP A 117 -2.30 0.25 -9.55
N ASN A 118 -3.24 1.08 -9.07
CA ASN A 118 -2.96 2.44 -8.62
C ASN A 118 -3.45 2.63 -7.17
N TYR A 119 -2.57 3.00 -6.25
CA TYR A 119 -2.91 3.24 -4.84
C TYR A 119 -2.61 4.65 -4.37
N VAL A 120 -3.55 5.20 -3.60
CA VAL A 120 -3.39 6.40 -2.79
C VAL A 120 -3.37 5.96 -1.32
N ILE A 121 -2.28 6.26 -0.63
CA ILE A 121 -2.08 5.85 0.77
C ILE A 121 -1.84 7.09 1.60
N THR A 122 -2.55 7.22 2.71
CA THR A 122 -2.42 8.36 3.61
C THR A 122 -2.36 7.92 5.05
N ASN A 123 -1.39 8.46 5.80
CA ASN A 123 -1.25 8.27 7.24
C ASN A 123 -1.08 6.80 7.65
N VAL A 124 0.14 6.29 7.50
CA VAL A 124 0.57 5.01 8.09
C VAL A 124 1.46 5.33 9.30
N LEU A 125 1.06 4.92 10.50
CA LEU A 125 1.83 5.19 11.72
C LEU A 125 2.96 4.17 11.92
N GLY A 126 2.74 2.91 11.55
CA GLY A 126 3.77 1.87 11.54
C GLY A 126 4.68 1.93 10.32
N ASP A 127 5.38 0.83 10.07
CA ASP A 127 6.29 0.71 8.93
C ASP A 127 5.51 0.45 7.63
N LEU A 128 6.04 0.93 6.51
CA LEU A 128 5.58 0.62 5.16
C LEU A 128 6.58 -0.30 4.46
N ASP A 129 6.07 -1.43 3.96
CA ASP A 129 6.77 -2.36 3.08
C ASP A 129 5.96 -2.53 1.78
N ALA A 130 6.37 -1.85 0.71
CA ALA A 130 5.71 -1.91 -0.59
C ALA A 130 6.63 -2.55 -1.64
N ASP A 131 6.10 -3.50 -2.41
CA ASP A 131 6.79 -4.11 -3.55
C ASP A 131 5.80 -4.23 -4.70
N MET A 132 6.00 -3.39 -5.71
CA MET A 132 5.02 -3.06 -6.74
C MET A 132 5.54 -3.38 -8.14
N GLN A 133 4.64 -3.90 -8.98
CA GLN A 133 4.93 -4.22 -10.38
C GLN A 133 3.93 -3.54 -11.31
N ASN A 134 4.40 -2.83 -12.34
CA ASN A 134 3.56 -2.15 -13.32
C ASN A 134 2.47 -1.26 -12.69
N SER A 135 2.79 -0.57 -11.60
CA SER A 135 1.80 0.08 -10.74
C SER A 135 2.14 1.54 -10.48
N GLN A 136 1.20 2.30 -9.89
CA GLN A 136 1.46 3.64 -9.38
C GLN A 136 1.14 3.71 -7.90
N LEU A 137 2.03 4.34 -7.14
CA LEU A 137 1.87 4.55 -5.71
C LEU A 137 1.97 6.04 -5.39
N TYR A 138 0.91 6.61 -4.83
CA TYR A 138 0.95 7.89 -4.15
C TYR A 138 0.87 7.67 -2.65
N LEU A 139 1.87 8.14 -1.93
CA LEU A 139 2.01 7.99 -0.49
C LEU A 139 2.11 9.37 0.15
N ASN A 140 1.26 9.62 1.14
CA ASN A 140 1.31 10.83 1.95
C ASN A 140 1.38 10.45 3.43
N ASP A 141 2.46 10.88 4.10
CA ASP A 141 2.73 10.64 5.52
C ASP A 141 2.87 9.16 5.93
N VAL A 142 4.10 8.77 6.28
CA VAL A 142 4.43 7.53 7.00
C VAL A 142 5.29 7.89 8.19
N SER A 143 4.91 7.43 9.39
CA SER A 143 5.68 7.71 10.61
C SER A 143 6.79 6.70 10.85
N GLY A 144 6.52 5.41 10.60
CA GLY A 144 7.53 4.35 10.65
C GLY A 144 8.47 4.37 9.44
N LYS A 145 9.34 3.37 9.36
CA LYS A 145 10.25 3.18 8.23
C LYS A 145 9.48 2.92 6.94
N SER A 146 9.98 3.43 5.81
CA SER A 146 9.45 3.15 4.48
C SER A 146 10.45 2.36 3.65
N GLU A 147 10.09 1.16 3.21
CA GLU A 147 10.81 0.36 2.21
C GLU A 147 9.89 0.15 0.99
N ILE A 148 10.33 0.64 -0.18
CA ILE A 148 9.54 0.60 -1.41
C ILE A 148 10.39 0.02 -2.54
N LYS A 149 9.90 -1.03 -3.18
CA LYS A 149 10.50 -1.64 -4.37
C LYS A 149 9.53 -1.50 -5.53
N ALA A 150 10.00 -1.05 -6.68
CA ALA A 150 9.15 -0.92 -7.86
C ALA A 150 9.83 -1.42 -9.13
N GLN A 151 9.10 -2.24 -9.88
CA GLN A 151 9.46 -2.62 -11.24
C GLN A 151 8.40 -2.12 -12.20
N PHE A 152 8.77 -1.15 -13.05
CA PHE A 152 7.85 -0.41 -13.93
C PHE A 152 6.78 0.39 -13.16
N GLY A 153 6.69 1.69 -13.44
CA GLY A 153 5.62 2.54 -12.88
C GLY A 153 6.13 3.84 -12.29
N GLN A 154 5.47 4.29 -11.22
CA GLN A 154 5.82 5.56 -10.56
C GLN A 154 5.56 5.49 -9.06
N ILE A 155 6.50 6.04 -8.29
CA ILE A 155 6.35 6.29 -6.86
C ILE A 155 6.30 7.81 -6.65
N ARG A 156 5.26 8.30 -5.98
CA ARG A 156 5.21 9.66 -5.46
C ARG A 156 5.01 9.60 -3.94
N CYS A 157 5.95 10.17 -3.21
CA CYS A 157 5.93 10.24 -1.74
C CYS A 157 5.96 11.69 -1.29
N GLU A 158 5.07 12.03 -0.38
CA GLU A 158 4.94 13.35 0.24
C GLU A 158 4.90 13.22 1.77
N GLY A 159 5.41 14.24 2.47
CA GLY A 159 5.31 14.33 3.93
C GLY A 159 6.25 13.42 4.73
N LEU A 160 7.15 12.67 4.08
CA LEU A 160 8.01 11.71 4.77
C LEU A 160 9.09 12.39 5.64
N ALA A 161 9.21 11.93 6.89
CA ALA A 161 10.23 12.35 7.86
C ALA A 161 10.73 11.13 8.66
N ASN A 162 11.10 10.08 7.93
CA ASN A 162 11.48 8.77 8.47
C ASN A 162 12.69 8.19 7.71
N GLU A 163 13.15 7.01 8.13
CA GLU A 163 14.05 6.19 7.31
C GLU A 163 13.31 5.73 6.05
N THR A 164 13.84 6.09 4.88
CA THR A 164 13.25 5.75 3.58
C THR A 164 14.27 5.00 2.72
N ARG A 165 13.90 3.82 2.22
CA ARG A 165 14.63 3.08 1.19
C ARG A 165 13.74 2.86 -0.02
N ILE A 166 14.20 3.29 -1.19
CA ILE A 166 13.49 3.11 -2.46
C ILE A 166 14.41 2.41 -3.44
N GLU A 167 13.99 1.27 -3.98
CA GLU A 167 14.68 0.53 -5.03
C GLU A 167 13.79 0.47 -6.27
N THR A 168 14.26 0.94 -7.42
CA THR A 168 13.46 0.91 -8.65
C THR A 168 14.19 0.39 -9.87
N GLU A 169 13.44 -0.25 -10.75
CA GLU A 169 13.82 -0.60 -12.11
C GLU A 169 12.74 -0.06 -13.06
N PHE A 170 13.11 0.81 -14.00
CA PHE A 170 12.18 1.45 -14.96
C PHE A 170 10.99 2.18 -14.30
N ALA A 171 11.17 2.70 -13.07
CA ALA A 171 10.12 3.43 -12.37
C ALA A 171 10.64 4.74 -11.78
N ASP A 172 9.96 5.84 -12.15
CA ASP A 172 10.29 7.19 -11.70
C ASP A 172 9.94 7.39 -10.22
N VAL A 173 10.78 8.17 -9.53
CA VAL A 173 10.59 8.51 -8.12
C VAL A 173 10.36 10.01 -7.99
N TYR A 174 9.29 10.39 -7.29
CA TYR A 174 8.97 11.76 -6.89
C TYR A 174 8.93 11.80 -5.37
N LEU A 175 10.03 12.18 -4.74
CA LEU A 175 10.15 12.22 -3.29
C LEU A 175 10.19 13.66 -2.80
N ASN A 176 9.14 14.07 -2.11
CA ASN A 176 9.06 15.35 -1.43
C ASN A 176 9.09 15.15 0.09
N LEU A 177 10.26 15.37 0.67
CA LEU A 177 10.51 15.22 2.10
C LEU A 177 10.01 16.45 2.87
N LYS A 178 9.63 16.25 4.13
CA LYS A 178 9.23 17.32 5.04
C LYS A 178 10.46 18.08 5.58
N ASP A 179 10.40 19.41 5.67
CA ASP A 179 11.47 20.16 6.32
C ASP A 179 11.43 19.96 7.86
N VAL A 180 12.26 19.03 8.34
CA VAL A 180 12.40 18.71 9.78
C VAL A 180 13.79 19.07 10.29
N LYS A 181 13.86 19.53 11.54
CA LYS A 181 15.09 20.01 12.18
C LYS A 181 16.19 18.96 12.16
N GLU A 182 15.84 17.70 12.40
CA GLU A 182 16.80 16.60 12.45
C GLU A 182 17.39 16.23 11.08
N GLY A 183 16.69 16.60 10.00
CA GLY A 183 17.12 16.43 8.61
C GLY A 183 17.42 15.01 8.17
N TYR A 184 18.15 14.91 7.05
CA TYR A 184 18.27 13.68 6.25
C TYR A 184 19.71 13.38 5.84
N SER A 185 20.09 12.11 5.86
CA SER A 185 21.30 11.62 5.21
C SER A 185 20.90 10.94 3.91
N ILE A 186 21.07 11.63 2.78
CA ILE A 186 20.58 11.20 1.47
C ILE A 186 21.71 10.54 0.68
N SER A 187 21.44 9.34 0.19
CA SER A 187 22.27 8.55 -0.71
C SER A 187 21.43 8.20 -1.94
N ILE A 188 21.96 8.47 -3.14
CA ILE A 188 21.32 8.08 -4.39
C ILE A 188 22.34 7.31 -5.22
N THR A 189 22.00 6.09 -5.61
CA THR A 189 22.77 5.29 -6.58
C THR A 189 21.93 5.12 -7.83
N GLN A 190 22.47 5.47 -8.99
CA GLN A 190 21.73 5.49 -10.23
C GLN A 190 22.53 4.89 -11.38
N ASP A 191 21.86 3.99 -12.10
CA ASP A 191 22.30 3.44 -13.37
C ASP A 191 21.41 4.02 -14.47
N ASP A 192 22.03 4.71 -15.43
CA ASP A 192 21.38 5.30 -16.61
C ASP A 192 20.07 6.06 -16.30
N GLY A 193 20.16 7.29 -15.81
CA GLY A 193 18.98 8.09 -15.53
C GLY A 193 19.29 9.56 -15.27
N SER A 194 18.36 10.27 -14.63
CA SER A 194 18.60 11.66 -14.21
C SER A 194 18.12 11.94 -12.79
N ILE A 195 18.78 12.87 -12.12
CA ILE A 195 18.36 13.43 -10.84
C ILE A 195 17.95 14.87 -11.07
N LYS A 196 16.72 15.20 -10.66
CA LYS A 196 16.15 16.55 -10.69
C LYS A 196 15.95 17.02 -9.26
N THR A 197 16.77 17.97 -8.83
CA THR A 197 16.71 18.50 -7.47
C THR A 197 17.28 19.91 -7.40
N SER A 198 16.81 20.70 -6.45
CA SER A 198 17.43 21.97 -6.04
C SER A 198 18.39 21.79 -4.86
N LEU A 199 18.47 20.60 -4.28
CA LEU A 199 19.38 20.29 -3.18
C LEU A 199 20.83 20.24 -3.70
N PRO A 200 21.83 20.66 -2.91
CA PRO A 200 23.23 20.66 -3.32
C PRO A 200 23.85 19.25 -3.21
N ILE A 201 23.26 18.30 -3.93
CA ILE A 201 23.72 16.91 -4.02
C ILE A 201 25.03 16.85 -4.79
N LYS A 202 26.00 16.09 -4.27
CA LYS A 202 27.32 15.94 -4.87
C LYS A 202 27.53 14.51 -5.34
N LYS A 203 28.11 14.37 -6.54
CA LYS A 203 28.58 13.07 -7.04
C LYS A 203 29.76 12.60 -6.19
N GLU A 204 29.72 11.35 -5.76
CA GLU A 204 30.78 10.69 -5.01
C GLU A 204 31.66 9.87 -5.96
N PRO A 205 32.95 9.66 -5.64
CA PRO A 205 33.77 8.70 -6.36
C PRO A 205 33.14 7.31 -6.31
N SER A 206 32.87 6.74 -7.48
CA SER A 206 32.34 5.39 -7.64
C SER A 206 33.41 4.48 -8.22
N GLY A 207 33.54 3.27 -7.68
CA GLY A 207 34.35 2.19 -8.23
C GLY A 207 33.57 1.24 -9.14
N SER A 208 32.28 1.50 -9.37
CA SER A 208 31.39 0.76 -10.26
C SER A 208 30.93 1.62 -11.43
N ASP A 209 30.23 1.02 -12.39
CA ASP A 209 29.59 1.75 -13.50
C ASP A 209 28.43 2.64 -13.04
N SER A 210 27.96 2.46 -11.80
CA SER A 210 26.88 3.22 -11.19
C SER A 210 27.34 4.60 -10.71
N ASP A 211 26.51 5.61 -10.95
CA ASP A 211 26.73 6.93 -10.39
C ASP A 211 26.18 7.02 -8.97
N LYS A 212 27.03 7.41 -8.02
CA LYS A 212 26.64 7.60 -6.62
C LYS A 212 26.64 9.07 -6.23
N TYR A 213 25.67 9.46 -5.43
CA TYR A 213 25.47 10.82 -4.97
C TYR A 213 25.15 10.86 -3.48
N GLY A 214 25.63 11.90 -2.80
CA GLY A 214 25.45 12.10 -1.37
C GLY A 214 25.04 13.52 -1.03
N TYR A 215 24.18 13.66 -0.02
CA TYR A 215 23.86 14.94 0.61
C TYR A 215 23.44 14.76 2.06
N LYS A 216 23.98 15.61 2.94
CA LYS A 216 23.57 15.68 4.34
C LYS A 216 22.78 16.97 4.59
N HIS A 217 21.52 16.82 4.94
CA HIS A 217 20.64 17.90 5.38
C HIS A 217 20.59 17.95 6.92
N ASN A 218 20.87 19.11 7.52
CA ASN A 218 20.96 19.32 8.97
C ASN A 218 21.81 18.22 9.66
N ASP A 219 21.27 17.60 10.73
CA ASP A 219 21.96 16.59 11.51
C ASP A 219 22.03 15.24 10.79
N GLY A 220 21.20 15.04 9.77
CA GLY A 220 21.13 13.83 8.96
C GLY A 220 20.55 12.62 9.70
N LYS A 221 19.60 12.85 10.62
CA LYS A 221 19.03 11.80 11.48
C LYS A 221 18.35 10.71 10.67
N TYR A 222 17.59 11.07 9.64
CA TYR A 222 16.79 10.13 8.86
C TYR A 222 17.55 9.71 7.59
N PRO A 223 17.99 8.44 7.46
CA PRO A 223 18.61 7.98 6.24
C PRO A 223 17.58 7.87 5.11
N VAL A 224 17.95 8.35 3.92
CA VAL A 224 17.18 8.23 2.68
C VAL A 224 18.10 7.59 1.65
N ASP A 225 17.84 6.33 1.29
CA ASP A 225 18.59 5.60 0.28
C ASP A 225 17.71 5.34 -0.93
N ILE A 226 18.15 5.78 -2.10
CA ILE A 226 17.43 5.63 -3.36
C ILE A 226 18.35 4.92 -4.35
N GLN A 227 17.96 3.75 -4.83
CA GLN A 227 18.68 2.98 -5.83
C GLN A 227 17.78 2.82 -7.05
N THR A 228 18.24 3.27 -8.22
CA THR A 228 17.39 3.25 -9.42
C THR A 228 18.15 2.80 -10.65
N LEU A 229 17.49 2.03 -11.51
CA LEU A 229 17.95 1.64 -12.84
C LEU A 229 16.96 2.20 -13.88
N PHE A 230 17.43 2.97 -14.87
CA PHE A 230 16.61 3.53 -15.96
C PHE A 230 15.43 4.41 -15.52
N ALA A 231 15.65 5.34 -14.59
CA ALA A 231 14.59 6.17 -14.01
C ALA A 231 15.01 7.63 -13.78
N THR A 232 14.03 8.52 -13.62
CA THR A 232 14.24 9.88 -13.09
C THR A 232 13.92 9.94 -11.60
N VAL A 233 14.83 10.51 -10.81
CA VAL A 233 14.59 10.84 -9.41
C VAL A 233 14.33 12.34 -9.29
N ASN A 234 13.12 12.71 -8.89
CA ASN A 234 12.77 14.08 -8.50
C ASN A 234 12.79 14.14 -6.97
N LEU A 235 13.69 14.95 -6.43
CA LEU A 235 13.89 15.05 -4.98
C LEU A 235 13.82 16.50 -4.52
N SER A 236 12.95 16.77 -3.54
CA SER A 236 12.81 18.06 -2.88
C SER A 236 12.61 17.91 -1.38
N ILE A 237 12.87 19.00 -0.65
CA ILE A 237 12.45 19.19 0.74
C ILE A 237 11.53 20.40 0.74
N SER A 238 10.28 20.24 1.20
CA SER A 238 9.30 21.34 1.29
C SER A 238 8.96 21.68 2.74
N LYS A 239 8.67 22.96 2.98
CA LYS A 239 8.21 23.48 4.28
C LYS A 239 6.86 22.92 4.70
#